data_AF-A0A238XH29-F1
#
_entry.id   AF-A0A238XH29-F1
#
_cell.length_a   1.000
_cell.length_b   1.000
_cell.length_c   1.000
_cell.angle_alpha   90.00
_cell.angle_beta   90.00
_cell.angle_gamma   90.00
#
_symmetry.space_group_name_H-M   'P 1'
#
loop_
_entity.id
_entity.type
_entity.pdbx_description
1 polymer ?
#
loop_
_entity_poly.entity_id
_entity_poly.type
_entity_poly.pdbx_seq_one_letter_code
_entity_poly.pdbx_strand_id
1 'polypeptide(L)'
;MSLCVPWGRSPSGSVSPPKLHSTRPDKRMAPLHTVTKRDRPPCPPTVTRKALALTYSAPIEPPGNLTPDALDVFEDVVSERGDKMTPEAFAALVQACRLISLADRAEDAIGDAWIIQGYRGQPVANPLLGEARMARASAVQALKVVGIVPGSTSASRAGAALAGARWRRS
;
A
#
# COMPACT_ATOMS: atom_id res chain seq x y z
N MET A 1 38.51 -10.63 -46.56
CA MET A 1 39.46 -11.21 -45.59
C MET A 1 38.67 -11.50 -44.32
N SER A 2 38.32 -12.78 -44.13
CA SER A 2 37.62 -13.30 -42.95
C SER A 2 38.58 -13.35 -41.76
N LEU A 3 38.12 -12.86 -40.60
CA LEU A 3 38.68 -13.27 -39.31
C LEU A 3 37.55 -13.80 -38.43
N CYS A 4 37.62 -15.10 -38.25
CA CYS A 4 36.85 -15.95 -37.37
C CYS A 4 37.23 -15.65 -35.92
N VAL A 5 36.28 -15.37 -35.04
CA VAL A 5 36.49 -15.34 -33.58
C VAL A 5 35.59 -16.40 -32.94
N PRO A 6 36.16 -17.40 -32.25
CA PRO A 6 35.40 -18.53 -31.71
C PRO A 6 34.69 -18.19 -30.40
N TRP A 7 33.48 -18.72 -30.28
CA TRP A 7 32.64 -18.75 -29.09
C TRP A 7 33.35 -19.42 -27.90
N GLY A 8 33.57 -18.65 -26.83
CA GLY A 8 34.01 -19.15 -25.53
C GLY A 8 32.83 -19.64 -24.69
N ARG A 9 32.72 -20.96 -24.52
CA ARG A 9 31.83 -21.63 -23.56
C ARG A 9 32.12 -21.13 -22.14
N SER A 10 31.09 -20.63 -21.44
CA SER A 10 31.14 -20.47 -19.98
C SER A 10 30.89 -21.83 -19.30
N PRO A 11 31.70 -22.25 -18.32
CA PRO A 11 31.49 -23.49 -17.60
C PRO A 11 30.32 -23.36 -16.62
N SER A 12 29.33 -24.23 -16.79
CA SER A 12 28.25 -24.48 -15.85
C SER A 12 28.79 -25.08 -14.56
N GLY A 13 29.15 -24.22 -13.59
CA GLY A 13 29.42 -24.63 -12.22
C GLY A 13 28.12 -24.93 -11.48
N SER A 14 27.72 -26.20 -11.46
CA SER A 14 26.64 -26.69 -10.59
C SER A 14 27.11 -26.66 -9.13
N VAL A 15 26.69 -25.64 -8.39
CA VAL A 15 26.89 -25.59 -6.93
C VAL A 15 25.82 -26.47 -6.29
N SER A 16 26.23 -27.65 -5.83
CA SER A 16 25.41 -28.55 -5.01
C SER A 16 25.01 -27.85 -3.70
N PRO A 17 23.74 -27.95 -3.25
CA PRO A 17 23.33 -27.39 -1.96
C PRO A 17 23.94 -28.20 -0.79
N PRO A 18 24.31 -27.53 0.32
CA PRO A 18 24.82 -28.21 1.50
C PRO A 18 23.73 -29.06 2.17
N LYS A 19 24.06 -30.32 2.47
CA LYS A 19 23.23 -31.27 3.24
C LYS A 19 23.08 -30.76 4.68
N LEU A 20 21.95 -30.15 5.00
CA LEU A 20 21.55 -29.84 6.37
C LEU A 20 21.38 -31.15 7.17
N HIS A 21 22.33 -31.42 8.06
CA HIS A 21 22.20 -32.44 9.09
C HIS A 21 21.09 -32.01 10.06
N SER A 22 19.95 -32.69 9.96
CA SER A 22 18.86 -32.62 10.94
C SER A 22 19.27 -33.39 12.20
N THR A 23 19.94 -32.74 13.13
CA THR A 23 20.02 -33.21 14.52
C THR A 23 18.73 -32.81 15.23
N ARG A 24 17.80 -33.76 15.37
CA ARG A 24 16.62 -33.62 16.25
C ARG A 24 17.12 -33.57 17.71
N PRO A 25 16.89 -32.49 18.48
CA PRO A 25 17.07 -32.56 19.91
C PRO A 25 15.90 -33.34 20.52
N ASP A 26 16.29 -34.44 21.16
CA ASP A 26 15.51 -35.36 21.97
C ASP A 26 14.81 -34.58 23.11
N LYS A 27 13.55 -34.18 22.91
CA LYS A 27 12.71 -33.60 23.96
C LYS A 27 12.28 -34.71 24.90
N ARG A 28 13.13 -34.99 25.89
CA ARG A 28 12.74 -35.70 27.11
C ARG A 28 11.51 -35.02 27.70
N MET A 29 10.43 -35.80 27.78
CA MET A 29 9.19 -35.44 28.45
C MET A 29 9.48 -35.13 29.93
N ALA A 30 9.17 -33.90 30.34
CA ALA A 30 8.97 -33.59 31.74
C ALA A 30 7.50 -33.91 32.12
N PRO A 31 7.24 -34.45 33.31
CA PRO A 31 5.92 -34.92 33.71
C PRO A 31 4.93 -33.77 33.90
N LEU A 32 3.70 -34.00 33.45
CA LEU A 32 2.52 -33.17 33.66
C LEU A 32 2.26 -33.01 35.16
N HIS A 33 2.58 -31.85 35.71
CA HIS A 33 2.01 -31.45 37.00
C HIS A 33 0.51 -31.21 36.80
N THR A 34 -0.28 -32.07 37.41
CA THR A 34 -1.73 -31.94 37.56
C THR A 34 -2.02 -30.68 38.37
N VAL A 35 -2.43 -29.60 37.69
CA VAL A 35 -3.00 -28.42 38.35
C VAL A 35 -4.34 -28.82 38.95
N THR A 36 -4.36 -29.01 40.26
CA THR A 36 -5.55 -29.27 41.06
C THR A 36 -6.52 -28.09 40.97
N LYS A 37 -7.78 -28.43 40.69
CA LYS A 37 -8.92 -27.56 40.39
C LYS A 37 -9.49 -26.84 41.63
N ARG A 38 -8.64 -26.27 42.49
CA ARG A 38 -9.09 -25.50 43.66
C ARG A 38 -8.21 -24.26 43.77
N ASP A 39 -8.83 -23.12 44.06
CA ASP A 39 -8.21 -21.79 44.14
C ASP A 39 -8.15 -21.01 42.81
N ARG A 40 -9.30 -20.92 42.12
CA ARG A 40 -9.57 -19.71 41.32
C ARG A 40 -10.19 -18.65 42.24
N PRO A 41 -9.65 -17.42 42.31
CA PRO A 41 -10.33 -16.33 43.00
C PRO A 41 -11.70 -16.06 42.36
N PRO A 42 -12.69 -15.56 43.11
CA PRO A 42 -14.00 -15.23 42.56
C PRO A 42 -13.82 -14.21 41.43
N CYS A 43 -14.43 -14.50 40.28
CA CYS A 43 -14.46 -13.57 39.15
C CYS A 43 -14.93 -12.19 39.65
N PRO A 44 -14.29 -11.08 39.23
CA PRO A 44 -14.84 -9.76 39.50
C PRO A 44 -16.24 -9.67 38.89
N PRO A 45 -17.17 -8.94 39.52
CA PRO A 45 -18.52 -8.78 38.98
C PRO A 45 -18.42 -8.27 37.54
N THR A 46 -19.16 -8.93 36.65
CA THR A 46 -19.31 -8.51 35.26
C THR A 46 -19.86 -7.09 35.25
N VAL A 47 -18.97 -6.10 35.16
CA VAL A 47 -19.35 -4.72 34.90
C VAL A 47 -19.97 -4.75 33.52
N THR A 48 -21.30 -4.76 33.48
CA THR A 48 -22.06 -4.53 32.26
C THR A 48 -21.70 -3.13 31.81
N ARG A 49 -20.66 -3.02 30.96
CA ARG A 49 -20.40 -1.80 30.22
C ARG A 49 -21.61 -1.62 29.33
N LYS A 50 -22.61 -0.89 29.82
CA LYS A 50 -23.59 -0.22 28.97
C LYS A 50 -22.75 0.57 27.97
N ALA A 51 -22.67 0.05 26.75
CA ALA A 51 -22.13 0.79 25.62
C ALA A 51 -23.08 1.96 25.42
N LEU A 52 -22.81 3.06 26.12
CA LEU A 52 -23.31 4.36 25.71
C LEU A 52 -22.73 4.56 24.32
N ALA A 53 -23.60 4.36 23.32
CA ALA A 53 -23.35 4.79 21.96
C ALA A 53 -23.17 6.31 22.03
N LEU A 54 -21.94 6.73 22.30
CA LEU A 54 -21.47 8.05 21.98
C LEU A 54 -21.54 8.14 20.46
N THR A 55 -22.68 8.60 19.95
CA THR A 55 -22.78 9.27 18.66
C THR A 55 -22.07 10.63 18.78
N TYR A 56 -20.78 10.59 19.11
CA TYR A 56 -19.88 11.69 18.82
C TYR A 56 -19.45 11.47 17.38
N SER A 57 -20.24 12.03 16.45
CA SER A 57 -19.80 12.22 15.07
C SER A 57 -18.74 13.32 15.12
N ALA A 58 -17.50 12.95 15.46
CA ALA A 58 -16.37 13.82 15.21
C ALA A 58 -16.36 14.12 13.70
N PRO A 59 -16.15 15.37 13.28
CA PRO A 59 -15.87 15.63 11.87
C PRO A 59 -14.66 14.76 11.48
N ILE A 60 -14.81 14.02 10.38
CA ILE A 60 -13.74 13.17 9.87
C ILE A 60 -12.67 14.11 9.30
N GLU A 61 -11.62 14.36 10.08
CA GLU A 61 -10.56 15.29 9.71
C GLU A 61 -9.57 14.66 8.71
N PRO A 62 -9.10 15.42 7.71
CA PRO A 62 -8.09 14.95 6.79
C PRO A 62 -6.75 14.75 7.50
N PRO A 63 -5.98 13.73 7.12
CA PRO A 63 -4.62 13.57 7.63
C PRO A 63 -3.74 14.74 7.15
N GLY A 64 -2.80 15.17 7.97
CA GLY A 64 -1.87 16.25 7.61
C GLY A 64 -0.95 15.90 6.44
N ASN A 65 -0.36 16.92 5.82
CA ASN A 65 0.59 16.83 4.71
C ASN A 65 0.05 16.13 3.45
N LEU A 66 -1.22 16.32 3.13
CA LEU A 66 -1.77 15.93 1.83
C LEU A 66 -1.55 17.03 0.78
N THR A 67 -1.42 16.60 -0.46
CA THR A 67 -1.44 17.45 -1.66
C THR A 67 -2.88 17.88 -1.98
N PRO A 68 -3.09 18.98 -2.74
CA PRO A 68 -4.43 19.45 -3.11
C PRO A 68 -5.28 18.34 -3.74
N ASP A 69 -4.75 17.62 -4.73
CA ASP A 69 -5.46 16.51 -5.39
C ASP A 69 -5.87 15.39 -4.41
N ALA A 70 -5.03 15.10 -3.40
CA ALA A 70 -5.35 14.10 -2.38
C ALA A 70 -6.39 14.59 -1.36
N LEU A 71 -6.45 15.90 -1.09
CA LEU A 71 -7.47 16.53 -0.26
C LEU A 71 -8.82 16.52 -0.97
N ASP A 72 -8.86 16.88 -2.24
CA ASP A 72 -10.08 16.84 -3.07
C ASP A 72 -10.67 15.43 -3.06
N VAL A 73 -9.84 14.40 -3.26
CA VAL A 73 -10.27 13.00 -3.17
C VAL A 73 -10.80 12.69 -1.77
N PHE A 74 -10.13 13.11 -0.71
CA PHE A 74 -10.59 12.85 0.66
C PHE A 74 -11.97 13.46 0.92
N GLU A 75 -12.16 14.73 0.56
CA GLU A 75 -13.42 15.46 0.74
C GLU A 75 -14.56 14.87 -0.10
N ASP A 76 -14.29 14.49 -1.35
CA ASP A 76 -15.25 13.81 -2.22
C ASP A 76 -15.73 12.48 -1.60
N VAL A 77 -14.80 11.69 -1.04
CA VAL A 77 -15.15 10.40 -0.44
C VAL A 77 -15.91 10.56 0.87
N VAL A 78 -15.46 11.46 1.74
CA VAL A 78 -16.09 11.72 3.03
C VAL A 78 -17.49 12.30 2.83
N SER A 79 -17.68 13.19 1.85
CA SER A 79 -19.01 13.76 1.55
C SER A 79 -19.99 12.71 0.98
N GLU A 80 -19.53 11.77 0.16
CA GLU A 80 -20.40 10.73 -0.41
C GLU A 80 -20.71 9.60 0.60
N ARG A 81 -19.74 9.21 1.42
CA ARG A 81 -19.78 7.95 2.19
C ARG A 81 -19.49 8.08 3.67
N GLY A 82 -19.25 9.27 4.19
CA GLY A 82 -18.87 9.53 5.59
C GLY A 82 -19.72 8.78 6.61
N ASP A 83 -21.05 8.82 6.46
CA ASP A 83 -22.00 8.19 7.40
C ASP A 83 -21.96 6.65 7.41
N LYS A 84 -21.48 6.03 6.33
CA LYS A 84 -21.48 4.57 6.13
C LYS A 84 -20.08 3.96 6.20
N MET A 85 -19.08 4.77 6.53
CA MET A 85 -17.68 4.37 6.46
C MET A 85 -17.28 3.56 7.69
N THR A 86 -16.76 2.35 7.46
CA THR A 86 -16.15 1.55 8.52
C THR A 86 -14.75 2.07 8.85
N PRO A 87 -14.20 1.78 10.05
CA PRO A 87 -12.82 2.16 10.39
C PRO A 87 -11.78 1.61 9.41
N GLU A 88 -12.01 0.41 8.87
CA GLU A 88 -11.16 -0.24 7.88
C GLU A 88 -11.19 0.51 6.54
N ALA A 89 -12.37 0.93 6.10
CA ALA A 89 -12.54 1.75 4.90
C ALA A 89 -11.89 3.13 5.08
N PHE A 90 -12.00 3.74 6.26
CA PHE A 90 -11.32 4.99 6.57
C PHE A 90 -9.79 4.83 6.52
N ALA A 91 -9.24 3.75 7.10
CA ALA A 91 -7.82 3.48 7.02
C ALA A 91 -7.34 3.29 5.57
N ALA A 92 -8.12 2.59 4.74
CA ALA A 92 -7.83 2.43 3.31
C ALA A 92 -7.87 3.77 2.55
N LEU A 93 -8.84 4.64 2.85
CA LEU A 93 -8.91 6.00 2.29
C LEU A 93 -7.66 6.82 2.65
N VAL A 94 -7.27 6.83 3.92
CA VAL A 94 -6.06 7.54 4.38
C VAL A 94 -4.81 7.05 3.64
N GLN A 95 -4.67 5.73 3.45
CA GLN A 95 -3.55 5.18 2.68
C GLN A 95 -3.62 5.61 1.21
N ALA A 96 -4.80 5.61 0.59
CA ALA A 96 -4.97 6.08 -0.79
C ALA A 96 -4.54 7.55 -0.94
N CYS A 97 -5.00 8.44 -0.08
CA CYS A 97 -4.63 9.86 -0.11
C CYS A 97 -3.12 10.07 0.05
N ARG A 98 -2.47 9.32 0.95
CA ARG A 98 -1.00 9.38 1.12
C ARG A 98 -0.25 8.93 -0.14
N LEU A 99 -0.75 7.90 -0.82
CA LEU A 99 -0.15 7.39 -2.06
C LEU A 99 -0.32 8.37 -3.22
N ILE A 100 -1.48 9.06 -3.30
CA ILE A 100 -1.71 10.14 -4.26
C ILE A 100 -0.71 11.28 -4.01
N SER A 101 -0.59 11.74 -2.76
CA SER A 101 0.37 12.79 -2.41
C SER A 101 1.83 12.42 -2.65
N LEU A 102 2.19 11.14 -2.53
CA LEU A 102 3.51 10.66 -2.91
C LEU A 102 3.71 10.76 -4.42
N ALA A 103 2.72 10.34 -5.20
CA ALA A 103 2.78 10.41 -6.66
C ALA A 103 2.90 11.86 -7.16
N ASP A 104 2.11 12.78 -6.60
CA ASP A 104 2.13 14.20 -6.99
C ASP A 104 3.50 14.82 -6.70
N ARG A 105 4.06 14.58 -5.51
CA ARG A 105 5.41 15.05 -5.17
C ARG A 105 6.49 14.44 -6.06
N ALA A 106 6.33 13.18 -6.46
CA ALA A 106 7.24 12.53 -7.38
C ALA A 106 7.17 13.17 -8.78
N GLU A 107 5.97 13.51 -9.26
CA GLU A 107 5.77 14.21 -10.54
C GLU A 107 6.30 15.65 -10.49
N ASP A 108 6.04 16.39 -9.41
CA ASP A 108 6.60 17.72 -9.18
C ASP A 108 8.13 17.69 -9.15
N ALA A 109 8.72 16.65 -8.55
CA ALA A 109 10.16 16.46 -8.51
C ALA A 109 10.76 16.06 -9.87
N ILE A 110 9.98 15.39 -10.74
CA ILE A 110 10.39 15.09 -12.11
C ILE A 110 10.39 16.38 -12.95
N GLY A 111 9.35 17.21 -12.82
CA GLY A 111 9.15 18.39 -13.66
C GLY A 111 9.21 18.03 -15.15
N ASP A 112 10.10 18.69 -15.90
CA ASP A 112 10.32 18.40 -17.33
C ASP A 112 11.41 17.33 -17.58
N ALA A 113 12.07 16.82 -16.53
CA ALA A 113 13.19 15.89 -16.63
C ALA A 113 12.73 14.42 -16.67
N TRP A 114 11.93 14.07 -17.69
CA TRP A 114 11.42 12.71 -17.90
C TRP A 114 12.52 11.70 -18.26
N ILE A 115 13.57 12.17 -18.93
CA ILE A 115 14.76 11.39 -19.30
C ILE A 115 15.95 12.01 -18.59
N ILE A 116 16.68 11.17 -17.85
CA ILE A 116 17.91 11.54 -17.15
C ILE A 116 19.11 10.80 -17.74
N GLN A 117 20.29 11.36 -17.49
CA GLN A 117 21.54 10.80 -17.96
C GLN A 117 22.01 9.67 -17.02
N GLY A 118 21.94 8.44 -17.51
CA GLY A 118 22.43 7.25 -16.83
C GLY A 118 23.93 7.04 -16.98
N TYR A 119 24.38 5.84 -16.60
CA TYR A 119 25.79 5.47 -16.68
C TYR A 119 26.35 5.62 -18.12
N ARG A 120 27.55 6.20 -18.26
CA ARG A 120 28.22 6.51 -19.54
C ARG A 120 27.40 7.39 -20.49
N GLY A 121 26.46 8.15 -19.94
CA GLY A 121 25.69 9.07 -20.74
C GLY A 121 24.53 8.43 -21.53
N GLN A 122 24.06 7.27 -21.09
CA GLN A 122 22.90 6.64 -21.71
C GLN A 122 21.62 7.35 -21.25
N PRO A 123 20.70 7.72 -22.16
CA PRO A 123 19.41 8.27 -21.77
C PRO A 123 18.56 7.17 -21.10
N VAL A 124 18.10 7.42 -19.87
CA VAL A 124 17.26 6.50 -19.09
C VAL A 124 16.04 7.25 -18.57
N ALA A 125 14.90 6.58 -18.43
CA ALA A 125 13.73 7.15 -17.79
C ALA A 125 14.02 7.55 -16.33
N ASN A 126 13.45 8.67 -15.89
CA ASN A 126 13.57 9.09 -14.50
C ASN A 126 13.01 8.00 -13.57
N PRO A 127 13.77 7.51 -12.57
CA PRO A 127 13.32 6.41 -11.70
C PRO A 127 12.04 6.76 -10.93
N LEU A 128 11.81 8.04 -10.63
CA LEU A 128 10.60 8.50 -9.96
C LEU A 128 9.33 8.25 -10.79
N LEU A 129 9.46 8.11 -12.11
CA LEU A 129 8.33 7.81 -12.99
C LEU A 129 7.70 6.45 -12.67
N GLY A 130 8.52 5.45 -12.36
CA GLY A 130 8.05 4.13 -11.95
C GLY A 130 7.31 4.20 -10.62
N GLU A 131 7.88 4.91 -9.66
CA GLU A 131 7.31 5.11 -8.33
C GLU A 131 5.97 5.84 -8.38
N ALA A 132 5.86 6.94 -9.13
CA ALA A 132 4.62 7.70 -9.28
C ALA A 132 3.49 6.83 -9.88
N ARG A 133 3.81 6.04 -10.91
CA ARG A 133 2.86 5.11 -11.54
C ARG A 133 2.41 4.01 -10.59
N MET A 134 3.34 3.42 -9.85
CA MET A 134 3.03 2.37 -8.88
C MET A 134 2.19 2.92 -7.71
N ALA A 135 2.49 4.11 -7.22
CA ALA A 135 1.73 4.78 -6.16
C ALA A 135 0.29 5.08 -6.59
N ARG A 136 0.07 5.56 -7.83
CA ARG A 136 -1.30 5.74 -8.36
C ARG A 136 -2.04 4.42 -8.51
N ALA A 137 -1.36 3.38 -9.01
CA ALA A 137 -1.98 2.06 -9.13
C ALA A 137 -2.39 1.49 -7.76
N SER A 138 -1.54 1.61 -6.74
CA SER A 138 -1.86 1.14 -5.39
C SER A 138 -2.93 1.99 -4.71
N ALA A 139 -2.96 3.31 -4.94
CA ALA A 139 -4.04 4.19 -4.48
C ALA A 139 -5.40 3.75 -5.02
N VAL A 140 -5.47 3.42 -6.31
CA VAL A 140 -6.70 2.89 -6.94
C VAL A 140 -7.12 1.56 -6.30
N GLN A 141 -6.18 0.67 -5.96
CA GLN A 141 -6.53 -0.57 -5.26
C GLN A 141 -7.05 -0.31 -3.84
N ALA A 142 -6.46 0.65 -3.12
CA ALA A 142 -6.94 1.03 -1.79
C ALA A 142 -8.36 1.65 -1.83
N LEU A 143 -8.65 2.50 -2.81
CA LEU A 143 -9.98 3.09 -2.99
C LEU A 143 -11.07 2.05 -3.32
N LYS A 144 -10.73 0.95 -3.99
CA LYS A 144 -11.67 -0.15 -4.23
C LYS A 144 -12.12 -0.82 -2.93
N VAL A 145 -11.28 -0.87 -1.90
CA VAL A 145 -11.63 -1.41 -0.58
C VAL A 145 -12.67 -0.52 0.11
N VAL A 146 -12.63 0.79 -0.15
CA VAL A 146 -13.65 1.77 0.29
C VAL A 146 -14.97 1.63 -0.50
N GLY A 147 -14.98 0.74 -1.50
CA GLY A 147 -16.12 0.50 -2.38
C GLY A 147 -16.29 1.58 -3.46
N ILE A 148 -15.26 2.38 -3.70
CA ILE A 148 -15.25 3.38 -4.76
C ILE A 148 -14.75 2.71 -6.03
N VAL A 149 -15.64 2.64 -7.01
CA VAL A 149 -15.29 2.16 -8.34
C VAL A 149 -15.04 3.40 -9.21
N PRO A 150 -13.88 3.49 -9.89
CA PRO A 150 -13.65 4.60 -10.82
C PRO A 150 -14.79 4.65 -11.85
N GLY A 151 -15.52 5.78 -11.88
CA GLY A 151 -16.68 6.00 -12.75
C GLY A 151 -18.06 5.83 -12.10
N SER A 152 -18.16 5.39 -10.83
CA SER A 152 -19.46 5.27 -10.13
C SER A 152 -20.03 6.61 -9.66
N THR A 153 -19.17 7.58 -9.38
CA THR A 153 -19.57 8.91 -8.85
C THR A 153 -19.63 9.93 -9.98
N SER A 154 -20.55 10.91 -9.93
CA SER A 154 -20.64 11.96 -10.96
C SER A 154 -19.37 12.82 -11.01
N ALA A 155 -18.78 13.13 -9.85
CA ALA A 155 -17.49 13.78 -9.70
C ALA A 155 -16.36 12.96 -10.35
N SER A 156 -16.29 11.64 -10.10
CA SER A 156 -15.30 10.76 -10.72
C SER A 156 -15.47 10.63 -12.25
N ARG A 157 -16.68 10.77 -12.80
CA ARG A 157 -16.90 10.78 -14.26
C ARG A 157 -16.42 12.09 -14.89
N ALA A 158 -16.68 13.22 -14.24
CA ALA A 158 -16.17 14.52 -14.68
C ALA A 158 -14.64 14.62 -14.56
N GLY A 159 -14.09 14.13 -13.45
CA GLY A 159 -12.64 14.04 -13.20
C GLY A 159 -11.93 13.07 -14.14
N ALA A 160 -12.51 11.90 -14.44
CA ALA A 160 -11.97 10.98 -15.44
C ALA A 160 -11.99 11.58 -16.86
N ALA A 161 -13.03 12.35 -17.21
CA ALA A 161 -13.11 13.07 -18.47
C ALA A 161 -12.06 14.21 -18.56
N LEU A 162 -11.86 14.97 -17.47
CA LEU A 162 -10.84 16.02 -17.38
C LEU A 162 -9.41 15.46 -17.37
N ALA A 163 -9.18 14.37 -16.64
CA ALA A 163 -7.90 13.65 -16.66
C ALA A 163 -7.62 13.13 -18.07
N GLY A 164 -8.59 12.49 -18.72
CA GLY A 164 -8.47 12.08 -20.13
C GLY A 164 -8.19 13.24 -21.08
N ALA A 165 -8.71 14.44 -20.80
CA ALA A 165 -8.45 15.65 -21.58
C ALA A 165 -7.04 16.25 -21.33
N ARG A 166 -6.48 16.10 -20.12
CA ARG A 166 -5.08 16.50 -19.81
C ARG A 166 -4.09 15.65 -20.60
N TRP A 167 -4.29 14.34 -20.66
CA TRP A 167 -3.40 13.41 -21.37
C TRP A 167 -3.60 13.39 -22.90
N ARG A 168 -4.68 13.98 -23.43
CA ARG A 168 -4.93 14.12 -24.89
C ARG A 168 -4.27 15.34 -25.53
N ARG A 169 -3.69 16.26 -24.74
CA ARG A 169 -3.02 17.48 -25.22
C ARG A 169 -1.49 17.38 -25.25
N SER A 170 -0.95 16.16 -25.41
CA SER A 170 0.45 15.93 -25.78
C SER A 170 0.55 15.38 -27.19
#